data_AF-A0A066YKR8-F1
#
_entry.id   AF-A0A066YKR8-F1
#
_cell.length_a   1.000
_cell.length_b   1.000
_cell.length_c   1.000
_cell.angle_alpha   90.00
_cell.angle_beta   90.00
_cell.angle_gamma   90.00
#
_symmetry.space_group_name_H-M   'P 1'
#
loop_
_entity.id
_entity.type
_entity.pdbx_description
1 polymer ?
#
loop_
_entity_poly.entity_id
_entity_poly.type
_entity_poly.pdbx_seq_one_letter_code
_entity_poly.pdbx_strand_id
1 'polypeptide(L)'
;MTKPRLTLEEHLELGSVLTGIRNELLHRGVDLANAYPRSGPEGAPYRALKQAMDRIEAARNTLDNLVHSEYPEEAQPAIYYAGEQAATIAIPHSRKSR
;
A
#
# COMPACT_ATOMS: atom_id res chain seq x y z
N MET A 1 3.75 28.08 -14.00
CA MET A 1 2.45 27.51 -13.61
C MET A 1 2.71 26.46 -12.54
N THR A 2 2.12 26.60 -11.36
CA THR A 2 2.10 25.56 -10.35
C THR A 2 1.13 24.45 -10.79
N LYS A 3 1.52 23.19 -10.63
CA LYS A 3 0.61 22.06 -10.88
C LYS A 3 -0.52 22.11 -9.85
N PRO A 4 -1.77 21.76 -10.24
CA PRO A 4 -2.85 21.62 -9.26
C PRO A 4 -2.48 20.56 -8.23
N ARG A 5 -2.86 20.81 -6.97
CA ARG A 5 -2.79 19.83 -5.88
C ARG A 5 -3.95 18.84 -5.99
N LEU A 6 -3.84 17.72 -5.29
CA LEU A 6 -4.95 16.77 -5.17
C LEU A 6 -6.03 17.39 -4.29
N THR A 7 -7.28 17.11 -4.60
CA THR A 7 -8.43 17.34 -3.73
C THR A 7 -8.43 16.34 -2.58
N LEU A 8 -9.17 16.64 -1.50
CA LEU A 8 -9.28 15.73 -0.35
C LEU A 8 -9.89 14.36 -0.73
N GLU A 9 -10.83 14.34 -1.69
CA GLU A 9 -11.41 13.11 -2.21
C GLU A 9 -10.37 12.27 -2.96
N GLU A 10 -9.53 12.90 -3.79
CA GLU A 10 -8.42 12.22 -4.47
C GLU A 10 -7.36 11.72 -3.47
N HIS A 11 -7.12 12.44 -2.37
CA HIS A 11 -6.25 11.96 -1.28
C HIS A 11 -6.83 10.69 -0.63
N LEU A 12 -8.14 10.66 -0.36
CA LEU A 12 -8.84 9.50 0.21
C LEU A 12 -8.80 8.29 -0.73
N GLU A 13 -9.11 8.50 -2.01
CA GLU A 13 -9.03 7.45 -3.03
C GLU A 13 -7.63 6.86 -3.10
N LEU A 14 -6.61 7.73 -3.19
CA LEU A 14 -5.22 7.30 -3.24
C LEU A 14 -4.80 6.55 -1.98
N GLY A 15 -5.20 7.01 -0.80
CA GLY A 15 -4.94 6.33 0.47
C GLY A 15 -5.59 4.95 0.56
N SER A 16 -6.82 4.82 0.07
CA SER A 16 -7.52 3.53 -0.04
C SER A 16 -6.77 2.56 -0.95
N VAL A 17 -6.34 3.01 -2.14
CA VAL A 17 -5.58 2.20 -3.10
C VAL A 17 -4.22 1.76 -2.52
N LEU A 18 -3.43 2.70 -1.97
CA LEU A 18 -2.12 2.38 -1.41
C LEU A 18 -2.22 1.42 -0.21
N THR A 19 -3.25 1.56 0.62
CA THR A 19 -3.53 0.61 1.72
C THR A 19 -3.87 -0.77 1.16
N GLY A 20 -4.71 -0.85 0.13
CA GLY A 20 -5.06 -2.09 -0.57
C GLY A 20 -3.84 -2.83 -1.12
N ILE A 21 -2.98 -2.13 -1.87
CA ILE A 21 -1.74 -2.69 -2.42
C ILE A 21 -0.83 -3.20 -1.30
N ARG A 22 -0.63 -2.41 -0.24
CA ARG A 22 0.21 -2.79 0.90
C ARG A 22 -0.33 -4.05 1.59
N ASN A 23 -1.64 -4.15 1.76
CA ASN A 23 -2.28 -5.33 2.33
C ASN A 23 -2.09 -6.56 1.44
N GLU A 24 -2.26 -6.44 0.13
CA GLU A 24 -2.04 -7.56 -0.79
C GLU A 24 -0.59 -8.04 -0.79
N LEU A 25 0.38 -7.11 -0.82
CA LEU A 25 1.80 -7.44 -0.71
C LEU A 25 2.13 -8.15 0.61
N LEU A 26 1.49 -7.75 1.72
CA LEU A 26 1.65 -8.41 3.00
C LEU A 26 1.15 -9.86 2.94
N HIS A 27 -0.06 -10.09 2.39
CA HIS A 27 -0.61 -11.45 2.25
C HIS A 27 0.33 -12.34 1.44
N ARG A 28 0.82 -11.87 0.29
CA ARG A 28 1.78 -12.62 -0.54
C ARG A 28 3.13 -12.79 0.13
N GLY A 29 3.57 -11.80 0.91
CA GLY A 29 4.75 -11.92 1.74
C GLY A 29 4.63 -13.06 2.75
N VAL A 30 3.47 -13.21 3.39
CA VAL A 30 3.20 -14.34 4.30
C VAL A 30 3.18 -15.67 3.55
N ASP A 31 2.51 -15.75 2.40
CA ASP A 31 2.49 -16.96 1.57
C ASP A 31 3.92 -17.43 1.22
N LEU A 32 4.78 -16.50 0.79
CA LEU A 32 6.18 -16.79 0.46
C LEU A 32 7.00 -17.19 1.69
N ALA A 33 6.80 -16.51 2.83
CA ALA A 33 7.50 -16.81 4.07
C ALA A 33 7.12 -18.17 4.67
N ASN A 34 5.96 -18.71 4.30
CA ASN A 34 5.52 -20.06 4.67
C ASN A 34 6.02 -21.13 3.69
N ALA A 35 6.17 -20.77 2.40
CA ALA A 35 6.61 -21.71 1.36
C ALA A 35 8.13 -21.84 1.22
N TYR A 36 8.88 -20.78 1.53
CA TYR A 36 10.32 -20.69 1.29
C TYR A 36 11.07 -20.10 2.50
N PRO A 37 12.38 -20.42 2.68
CA PRO A 37 13.21 -19.76 3.68
C PRO A 37 13.25 -18.24 3.45
N ARG A 38 13.28 -17.46 4.55
CA ARG A 38 13.35 -15.97 4.47
C ARG A 38 14.74 -15.43 4.11
N SER A 39 15.77 -16.28 4.24
CA SER A 39 17.17 -15.97 3.96
C SER A 39 17.68 -16.70 2.71
N GLY A 40 18.89 -16.35 2.27
CA GLY A 40 19.50 -16.96 1.08
C GLY A 40 18.81 -16.58 -0.24
N PRO A 41 19.16 -17.27 -1.34
CA PRO A 41 18.61 -17.01 -2.68
C PRO A 41 17.09 -17.18 -2.74
N GLU A 42 16.54 -18.24 -2.13
CA GLU A 42 15.10 -18.52 -2.13
C GLU A 42 14.28 -17.49 -1.35
N GLY A 43 14.88 -16.81 -0.38
CA GLY A 43 14.22 -15.72 0.35
C GLY A 43 14.22 -14.37 -0.39
N ALA A 44 14.84 -14.28 -1.57
CA ALA A 44 14.91 -13.01 -2.31
C ALA A 44 13.51 -12.45 -2.68
N PRO A 45 12.52 -13.25 -3.11
CA PRO A 45 11.18 -12.76 -3.42
C PRO A 45 10.48 -12.15 -2.19
N TYR A 46 10.53 -12.80 -1.02
CA TYR A 46 9.96 -12.26 0.21
C TYR A 46 10.56 -10.90 0.57
N ARG A 47 11.89 -10.77 0.49
CA ARG A 47 12.58 -9.51 0.79
C ARG A 47 12.23 -8.41 -0.22
N ALA A 48 12.04 -8.75 -1.49
CA ALA A 48 11.60 -7.80 -2.51
C ALA A 48 10.18 -7.27 -2.23
N LEU A 49 9.23 -8.14 -1.87
CA LEU A 49 7.88 -7.70 -1.48
C LEU A 49 7.93 -6.82 -0.22
N LYS A 50 8.78 -7.17 0.75
CA LYS A 50 9.00 -6.31 1.93
C LYS A 50 9.49 -4.93 1.53
N GLN A 51 10.50 -4.84 0.67
CA GLN A 51 11.01 -3.55 0.19
C GLN A 51 9.93 -2.74 -0.54
N ALA A 52 9.09 -3.38 -1.34
CA ALA A 52 7.97 -2.71 -1.99
C ALA A 52 6.97 -2.13 -0.97
N MET A 53 6.62 -2.89 0.07
CA MET A 53 5.79 -2.39 1.18
C MET A 53 6.43 -1.19 1.87
N ASP A 54 7.72 -1.26 2.21
CA ASP A 54 8.45 -0.17 2.87
C ASP A 54 8.41 1.13 2.02
N ARG A 55 8.46 1.00 0.68
CA ARG A 55 8.35 2.14 -0.24
C ARG A 55 6.94 2.74 -0.29
N ILE A 56 5.91 1.90 -0.25
CA ILE A 56 4.51 2.36 -0.19
C ILE A 56 4.25 3.07 1.14
N GLU A 57 4.75 2.54 2.25
CA GLU A 57 4.63 3.18 3.57
C GLU A 57 5.35 4.54 3.59
N ALA A 58 6.55 4.64 3.01
CA ALA A 58 7.25 5.92 2.88
C ALA A 58 6.46 6.95 2.04
N ALA A 59 5.84 6.52 0.94
CA ALA A 59 4.99 7.38 0.12
C ALA A 59 3.76 7.86 0.91
N ARG A 60 3.07 6.96 1.62
CA ARG A 60 1.92 7.30 2.47
C ARG A 60 2.30 8.31 3.55
N ASN A 61 3.40 8.10 4.26
CA ASN A 61 3.89 9.04 5.27
C ASN A 61 4.17 10.44 4.68
N THR A 62 4.75 10.48 3.48
CA THR A 62 5.06 11.75 2.81
C THR A 62 3.79 12.49 2.41
N LEU A 63 2.81 11.75 1.88
CA LEU A 63 1.53 12.31 1.48
C LEU A 63 0.66 12.73 2.68
N ASP A 64 0.73 12.00 3.80
CA ASP A 64 0.08 12.34 5.06
C ASP A 64 0.57 13.69 5.61
N ASN A 65 1.89 13.92 5.54
CA ASN A 65 2.45 15.24 5.87
C ASN A 65 2.00 16.33 4.89
N LEU A 66 1.90 16.01 3.60
CA LEU A 66 1.45 16.97 2.58
C LEU A 66 -0.01 17.35 2.78
N VAL A 67 -0.90 16.40 3.05
CA VAL A 67 -2.33 16.69 3.25
C VAL A 67 -2.54 17.54 4.50
N HIS A 68 -1.74 17.36 5.57
CA HIS A 68 -1.74 18.26 6.73
C HIS A 68 -1.34 19.70 6.39
N SER A 69 -0.48 19.91 5.38
CA SER A 69 -0.11 21.24 4.91
C SER A 69 -1.12 21.87 3.95
N GLU A 70 -1.83 21.05 3.18
CA GLU A 70 -2.79 21.48 2.16
C GLU A 70 -4.20 21.68 2.74
N TYR A 71 -4.58 20.88 3.74
CA TYR A 71 -5.93 20.80 4.33
C TYR A 71 -5.86 20.69 5.87
N PRO A 72 -5.34 21.71 6.59
CA PRO A 72 -5.00 21.60 8.01
C PRO A 72 -6.21 21.29 8.94
N GLU A 73 -7.42 21.69 8.57
CA GLU A 73 -8.63 21.44 9.37
C GLU A 73 -9.30 20.09 9.07
N GLU A 74 -9.04 19.51 7.90
CA GLU A 74 -9.66 18.24 7.45
C GLU A 74 -8.68 17.06 7.48
N ALA A 75 -7.38 17.33 7.56
CA ALA A 75 -6.35 16.31 7.56
C ALA A 75 -6.45 15.40 8.79
N GLN A 76 -6.70 14.13 8.53
CA GLN A 76 -6.79 13.08 9.54
C GLN A 76 -5.99 11.86 9.06
N PRO A 77 -5.40 11.07 9.97
CA PRO A 77 -4.68 9.86 9.60
C PRO A 77 -5.53 8.88 8.76
N ALA A 78 -6.84 8.85 8.95
CA ALA A 78 -7.70 7.95 8.17
C ALA A 78 -7.59 8.15 6.63
N ILE A 79 -7.14 9.32 6.17
CA ILE A 79 -6.97 9.63 4.73
C ILE A 79 -6.00 8.64 4.06
N TYR A 80 -4.82 8.44 4.67
CA TYR A 80 -3.81 7.53 4.14
C TYR A 80 -3.78 6.18 4.83
N TYR A 81 -4.59 5.95 5.86
CA TYR A 81 -4.65 4.72 6.64
C TYR A 81 -6.06 4.13 6.69
N ALA A 82 -6.58 3.79 5.50
CA ALA A 82 -7.99 3.46 5.25
C ALA A 82 -8.57 2.23 6.00
N GLY A 83 -7.76 1.41 6.68
CA GLY A 83 -8.26 0.27 7.46
C GLY A 83 -9.19 -0.66 6.64
N GLU A 84 -10.44 -0.79 7.07
CA GLU A 84 -11.49 -1.57 6.39
C GLU A 84 -11.97 -0.94 5.06
N GLN A 85 -11.71 0.36 4.84
CA GLN A 85 -12.08 1.10 3.64
C GLN A 85 -11.01 0.99 2.54
N ALA A 86 -10.01 0.14 2.73
CA ALA A 86 -8.95 -0.09 1.76
C ALA A 86 -9.50 -0.76 0.49
N ALA A 87 -8.97 -0.35 -0.67
CA ALA A 87 -9.35 -0.93 -1.94
C ALA A 87 -9.02 -2.42 -1.97
N THR A 88 -9.95 -3.25 -2.44
CA THR A 88 -9.70 -4.67 -2.65
C THR A 88 -8.90 -4.86 -3.94
N ILE A 89 -7.75 -5.51 -3.85
CA ILE A 89 -6.98 -5.91 -5.04
C ILE A 89 -7.57 -7.21 -5.60
N ALA A 90 -8.33 -7.09 -6.68
CA ALA A 90 -8.94 -8.25 -7.34
C ALA A 90 -7.86 -9.11 -8.00
N ILE A 91 -7.72 -10.36 -7.54
CA ILE A 91 -6.83 -11.34 -8.14
C ILE A 91 -7.66 -12.30 -8.97
N PRO A 92 -7.46 -12.36 -10.30
CA PRO A 92 -8.15 -13.31 -11.14
C PRO A 92 -7.90 -14.73 -10.63
N HIS A 93 -8.96 -15.45 -10.29
CA HIS A 93 -8.86 -16.88 -10.00
C HIS A 93 -8.56 -17.64 -11.29
N SER A 94 -7.29 -17.73 -11.69
CA SER A 94 -6.84 -18.67 -12.71
C SER A 94 -5.85 -19.67 -12.11
N ARG A 95 -6.39 -20.60 -11.31
CA ARG A 95 -5.73 -21.89 -11.13
C ARG A 95 -6.72 -22.99 -11.53
N LYS A 96 -6.54 -23.52 -12.74
CA LYS A 96 -6.76 -24.95 -12.95
C LYS A 96 -5.80 -25.66 -12.01
N SER A 97 -6.34 -26.47 -11.11
CA SER A 97 -5.58 -27.36 -10.23
C SER A 97 -4.52 -28.10 -11.05
N ARG A 98 -3.28 -28.07 -10.57
CA ARG A 98 -2.26 -29.05 -10.97
C ARG A 98 -2.40 -30.27 -10.08
#